data_AF-A0A6B3CY33-F1
#
_entry.id   AF-A0A6B3CY33-F1
#
_cell.length_a   1.000
_cell.length_b   1.000
_cell.length_c   1.000
_cell.angle_alpha   90.00
_cell.angle_beta   90.00
_cell.angle_gamma   90.00
#
_symmetry.space_group_name_H-M   'P 1'
#
loop_
_entity.id
_entity.type
_entity.pdbx_description
1 polymer ?
#
loop_
_entity_poly.entity_id
_entity_poly.type
_entity_poly.pdbx_seq_one_letter_code
_entity_poly.pdbx_strand_id
1 'polypeptide(L)'
;MAGAREQARWSRARLGRGGPPLDLLTARFDRHVYAPHAHDEYTVGVTVGGLEVIAYRGGHIHSGPGSIVVLEPGEVHTGGPAAPEGYS
;
A
#
# COMPACT_ATOMS: atom_id res chain seq x y z
N MET A 1 -11.85 6.25 23.73
CA MET A 1 -10.90 5.59 22.82
C MET A 1 -11.65 5.32 21.52
N ALA A 2 -11.36 6.05 20.44
CA ALA A 2 -11.91 5.68 19.13
C ALA A 2 -11.29 4.33 18.71
N GLY A 3 -12.11 3.40 18.21
CA GLY A 3 -11.63 2.09 17.76
C GLY A 3 -10.65 2.21 16.59
N ALA A 4 -9.78 1.21 16.43
CA ALA A 4 -8.89 1.11 15.27
C ALA A 4 -9.73 1.04 13.98
N ARG A 5 -9.33 1.80 12.96
CA ARG A 5 -9.97 1.81 11.65
C ARG A 5 -9.18 0.96 10.68
N GLU A 6 -9.78 -0.15 10.27
CA GLU A 6 -9.28 -1.02 9.21
C GLU A 6 -10.31 -1.00 8.08
N GLN A 7 -9.92 -0.47 6.92
CA GLN A 7 -10.78 -0.36 5.75
C GLN A 7 -9.98 -0.68 4.50
N ALA A 8 -10.54 -1.51 3.63
CA ALA A 8 -9.96 -1.81 2.33
C ALA A 8 -11.10 -1.84 1.31
N ARG A 9 -10.99 -1.02 0.27
CA ARG A 9 -11.91 -0.99 -0.85
C ARG A 9 -11.17 -1.39 -2.11
N TRP A 10 -11.59 -2.50 -2.69
CA TRP A 10 -11.13 -2.96 -3.98
C TRP A 10 -12.06 -2.48 -5.09
N SER A 11 -11.47 -2.05 -6.20
CA SER A 11 -12.19 -1.78 -7.43
C SER A 11 -11.33 -2.16 -8.63
N ARG A 12 -11.97 -2.41 -9.77
CA ARG A 12 -11.27 -2.71 -11.02
C ARG A 12 -11.58 -1.60 -12.03
N ALA A 13 -10.53 -1.06 -12.64
CA ALA A 13 -10.60 -0.06 -13.70
C ALA A 13 -9.99 -0.62 -14.99
N ARG A 14 -10.03 0.17 -16.07
CA ARG A 14 -9.28 -0.08 -17.30
C ARG A 14 -8.38 1.10 -17.58
N LEU A 15 -7.17 0.83 -18.05
CA LEU A 15 -6.22 1.88 -18.43
C LEU A 15 -6.62 2.49 -19.78
N GLY A 16 -7.43 3.54 -19.76
CA GLY A 16 -7.96 4.19 -20.96
C GLY A 16 -9.01 3.35 -21.70
N ARG A 17 -9.39 3.77 -22.92
CA ARG A 17 -10.44 3.10 -23.70
C ARG A 17 -9.90 1.80 -24.29
N GLY A 18 -10.36 0.67 -23.75
CA GLY A 18 -10.00 -0.67 -24.24
C GLY A 18 -8.65 -1.20 -23.74
N GLY A 19 -7.96 -0.50 -22.84
CA GLY A 19 -6.72 -0.98 -22.24
C GLY A 19 -6.91 -2.13 -21.24
N PRO A 20 -5.79 -2.65 -20.70
CA PRO A 20 -5.80 -3.77 -19.75
C PRO A 20 -6.55 -3.38 -18.46
N PRO A 21 -7.08 -4.37 -17.72
CA PRO A 21 -7.64 -4.14 -16.41
C PRO A 21 -6.55 -3.69 -15.43
N LEU A 22 -6.94 -2.85 -14.47
CA LEU A 22 -6.12 -2.43 -13.34
C LEU A 22 -6.91 -2.69 -12.06
N ASP A 23 -6.31 -3.41 -11.13
CA ASP A 23 -6.86 -3.58 -9.79
C ASP A 23 -6.39 -2.43 -8.91
N LEU A 24 -7.34 -1.80 -8.23
CA LEU A 24 -7.14 -0.62 -7.39
C LEU A 24 -7.56 -0.95 -5.96
N LEU A 25 -6.65 -0.67 -5.03
CA LEU A 25 -6.91 -0.72 -3.60
C LEU A 25 -6.88 0.71 -3.05
N THR A 26 -7.93 1.09 -2.32
CA THR A 26 -7.91 2.24 -1.42
C THR A 26 -8.07 1.71 -0.02
N ALA A 27 -7.10 1.97 0.84
CA ALA A 27 -7.09 1.40 2.19
C ALA A 27 -6.83 2.47 3.25
N ARG A 28 -7.25 2.15 4.47
CA ARG A 28 -6.78 2.78 5.69
C ARG A 28 -6.54 1.68 6.70
N PHE A 29 -5.33 1.63 7.25
CA PHE A 29 -4.97 0.67 8.26
C PHE A 29 -4.30 1.36 9.45
N ASP A 30 -4.91 1.21 10.62
CA ASP A 30 -4.34 1.70 11.87
C ASP A 30 -3.38 0.67 12.49
N ARG A 31 -3.61 -0.63 12.25
CA ARG A 31 -2.85 -1.73 12.87
C ARG A 31 -2.46 -2.86 11.92
N HIS A 32 -3.08 -2.96 10.75
CA HIS A 32 -2.79 -4.05 9.82
C HIS A 32 -1.32 -4.04 9.38
N VAL A 33 -0.68 -5.21 9.40
CA VAL A 33 0.67 -5.42 8.88
C VAL A 33 0.60 -6.59 7.89
N TYR A 34 1.01 -6.34 6.67
CA TYR A 34 1.17 -7.37 5.66
C TYR A 34 2.36 -8.26 5.98
N ALA A 35 2.15 -9.58 5.92
CA ALA A 35 3.25 -10.53 5.90
C ALA A 35 4.11 -10.31 4.64
N PRO A 36 5.40 -10.71 4.65
CA PRO A 36 6.24 -10.65 3.46
C PRO A 36 5.59 -11.39 2.28
N HIS A 37 5.43 -10.70 1.15
CA HIS A 37 4.81 -11.23 -0.06
C HIS A 37 5.37 -10.56 -1.32
N ALA A 38 5.02 -11.11 -2.49
CA ALA A 38 5.33 -10.55 -3.80
C ALA A 38 4.18 -10.85 -4.78
N HIS A 39 4.17 -10.16 -5.91
CA HIS A 39 3.19 -10.30 -6.98
C HIS A 39 3.87 -10.10 -8.35
N ASP A 40 3.23 -10.57 -9.43
CA ASP A 40 3.78 -10.50 -10.80
C ASP A 40 3.56 -9.11 -11.44
N GLU A 41 2.70 -8.29 -10.84
CA GLU A 41 2.38 -6.95 -11.30
C GLU A 41 3.29 -5.89 -10.67
N TYR A 42 3.27 -4.67 -11.22
CA TYR A 42 3.77 -3.50 -10.51
C TYR A 42 2.75 -3.06 -9.46
N THR A 43 3.22 -2.76 -8.25
CA THR A 43 2.42 -1.99 -7.29
C THR A 43 2.87 -0.54 -7.30
N VAL A 44 1.93 0.35 -7.58
CA VAL A 44 2.13 1.80 -7.52
C VAL A 44 1.16 2.37 -6.50
N GLY A 45 1.71 2.87 -5.39
CA GLY A 45 0.94 3.39 -4.26
C GLY A 45 1.18 4.88 -4.04
N VAL A 46 0.18 5.56 -3.49
CA VAL A 46 0.31 6.92 -2.97
C VAL A 46 -0.19 6.92 -1.54
N THR A 47 0.66 7.27 -0.59
CA THR A 47 0.21 7.51 0.78
C THR A 47 -0.45 8.88 0.82
N VAL A 48 -1.71 8.95 1.25
CA VAL A 48 -2.49 10.19 1.37
C VAL A 48 -2.63 10.66 2.81
N GLY A 49 -2.35 9.78 3.79
CA GLY A 49 -2.38 10.11 5.21
C GLY A 49 -1.56 9.15 6.06
N GLY A 50 -1.08 9.63 7.20
CA GLY A 50 -0.30 8.82 8.14
C GLY A 50 1.11 8.48 7.64
N LEU A 51 1.67 7.38 8.13
CA LEU A 51 3.03 6.95 7.79
C LEU A 51 3.08 5.43 7.63
N GLU A 52 3.41 4.96 6.43
CA GLU A 52 3.64 3.55 6.13
C GLU A 52 5.12 3.21 6.26
N VAL A 53 5.43 1.99 6.72
CA VAL A 53 6.76 1.38 6.63
C VAL A 53 6.71 0.11 5.78
N ILE A 54 7.67 0.00 4.87
CA ILE A 54 7.80 -1.12 3.93
C ILE A 54 9.18 -1.71 4.12
N ALA A 55 9.25 -2.98 4.55
CA ALA A 55 10.48 -3.74 4.46
C ALA A 55 10.69 -4.14 2.99
N TYR A 56 11.77 -3.68 2.38
CA TYR A 56 12.08 -3.88 0.95
C TYR A 56 13.59 -3.95 0.75
N ARG A 57 14.07 -4.97 0.03
CA ARG A 57 15.51 -5.18 -0.30
C ARG A 57 16.44 -5.05 0.91
N GLY A 58 16.01 -5.60 2.05
CA GLY A 58 16.75 -5.59 3.32
C GLY A 58 16.75 -4.25 4.08
N GLY A 59 16.10 -3.22 3.55
CA GLY A 59 15.91 -1.93 4.20
C GLY A 59 14.45 -1.69 4.63
N HIS A 60 14.23 -0.56 5.31
CA HIS A 60 12.90 -0.07 5.66
C HIS A 60 12.67 1.29 5.00
N ILE A 61 11.70 1.35 4.10
CA ILE A 61 11.27 2.57 3.43
C ILE A 61 10.08 3.14 4.20
N HIS A 62 10.10 4.44 4.50
CA HIS A 62 8.99 5.14 5.11
C HIS A 62 8.29 6.01 4.08
N SER A 63 6.97 5.84 3.94
CA SER A 63 6.13 6.56 2.97
C SER A 63 5.10 7.40 3.71
N GLY A 64 5.26 8.72 3.67
CA GLY A 64 4.34 9.70 4.26
C GLY A 64 3.44 10.35 3.21
N PRO A 65 2.54 11.28 3.59
CA PRO A 65 1.56 11.86 2.68
C PRO A 65 2.22 12.54 1.47
N GLY A 66 1.75 12.21 0.26
CA GLY A 66 2.29 12.70 -1.02
C GLY A 66 3.46 11.88 -1.57
N SER A 67 3.94 10.87 -0.85
CA SER A 67 4.96 9.94 -1.36
C SER A 67 4.34 8.99 -2.39
N ILE A 68 5.12 8.66 -3.42
CA ILE A 68 4.79 7.62 -4.40
C ILE A 68 5.72 6.44 -4.14
N VAL A 69 5.13 5.25 -3.93
CA VAL A 69 5.85 4.00 -3.80
C VAL A 69 5.68 3.21 -5.09
N VAL A 70 6.78 2.67 -5.61
CA VAL A 70 6.78 1.74 -6.75
C VAL A 70 7.51 0.47 -6.34
N LEU A 71 6.83 -0.66 -6.39
CA LEU A 71 7.38 -1.99 -6.08
C LEU A 71 7.43 -2.81 -7.37
N GLU A 72 8.61 -3.37 -7.64
CA GLU A 72 8.86 -4.17 -8.84
C GLU A 72 8.17 -5.55 -8.74
N PRO A 73 7.72 -6.12 -9.87
CA PRO A 73 7.29 -7.50 -9.96
C PRO A 73 8.28 -8.48 -9.32
N GLY A 74 7.77 -9.42 -8.54
CA GLY A 74 8.54 -10.51 -7.94
C GLY A 74 9.41 -10.11 -6.73
N GLU A 75 9.52 -8.83 -6.39
CA GLU A 75 10.32 -8.40 -5.24
C GLU A 75 9.51 -8.48 -3.94
N VAL A 76 10.04 -9.23 -2.97
CA VAL A 76 9.38 -9.43 -1.67
C VAL A 76 9.34 -8.12 -0.88
N HIS A 77 8.16 -7.80 -0.36
CA HIS A 77 7.93 -6.62 0.46
C HIS A 77 6.85 -6.86 1.53
N THR A 78 6.74 -5.90 2.45
CA THR A 78 5.67 -5.82 3.46
C THR A 78 4.87 -4.53 3.28
N GLY A 79 4.03 -4.21 4.26
CA GLY A 79 3.40 -2.89 4.41
C GLY A 79 2.75 -2.83 5.79
N GLY A 80 2.76 -1.66 6.43
CA GLY A 80 2.19 -1.50 7.75
C GLY A 80 2.38 -0.11 8.33
N PRO A 81 1.70 0.23 9.43
CA PRO A 81 1.82 1.53 10.07
C PRO A 81 3.18 1.69 10.76
N ALA A 82 3.83 2.81 10.51
CA ALA A 82 5.05 3.22 11.21
C ALA A 82 4.76 4.08 12.45
N ALA A 83 3.50 4.50 12.65
CA ALA A 83 3.04 5.35 13.73
C ALA A 83 1.62 4.97 14.20
N PRO A 84 1.20 5.31 15.43
CA PRO A 84 -0.11 4.94 15.99
C PRO A 84 -1.32 5.47 15.20
N GLU A 85 -1.13 6.53 14.41
CA GLU A 85 -2.18 7.16 13.59
C GLU A 85 -2.55 6.33 12.34
N GLY A 86 -1.80 5.26 12.06
CA GLY A 86 -1.99 4.42 10.90
C GLY A 86 -1.42 4.99 9.61
N TYR A 87 -1.88 4.45 8.50
CA TYR A 87 -1.64 4.99 7.16
C TYR A 87 -2.86 4.77 6.25
N SER A 88 -2.94 5.57 5.19
CA SER A 88 -3.96 5.49 4.14
C SER A 88 -3.43 6.01 2.82
#